data_AF-A0A6A6UVS2-F1
#
_entry.id   AF-A0A6A6UVS2-F1
#
_cell.length_a   1.000
_cell.length_b   1.000
_cell.length_c   1.000
_cell.angle_alpha   90.00
_cell.angle_beta   90.00
_cell.angle_gamma   90.00
#
_symmetry.space_group_name_H-M   'P 1'
#
loop_
_entity.id
_entity.type
_entity.pdbx_description
1 polymer ?
#
loop_
_entity_poly.entity_id
_entity_poly.type
_entity_poly.pdbx_seq_one_letter_code
_entity_poly.pdbx_strand_id
1 'polypeptide(L)'
;MESGLDIPKFLDKEARSGETMRKRINVQTDALVKNFQNILDDVATKSRDERTDLVSVKDRSLQTELRVQNMIRAAEGLTMTIRQMQEMWLFGKLDTVRPQEEKEELDDILELVRKLIEHGTKLADEKGASAEGFAARLKGPEY
;
A
#
# COMPACT_ATOMS: atom_id res chain seq x y z
N MET A 1 16.78 24.51 2.58
CA MET A 1 16.62 23.59 1.44
C MET A 1 16.26 22.25 2.03
N GLU A 2 14.96 21.98 2.15
CA GLU A 2 14.47 20.70 2.67
C GLU A 2 14.86 19.62 1.66
N SER A 3 15.75 18.72 2.08
CA SER A 3 16.03 17.49 1.36
C SER A 3 14.79 16.60 1.48
N GLY A 4 13.84 16.79 0.58
CA GLY A 4 12.76 15.83 0.35
C GLY A 4 13.39 14.50 -0.01
N LEU A 5 13.35 13.55 0.92
CA LEU A 5 13.73 12.17 0.68
C LEU A 5 12.85 11.69 -0.47
N ASP A 6 13.46 11.41 -1.63
CA ASP A 6 12.74 10.94 -2.82
C ASP A 6 12.29 9.50 -2.54
N ILE A 7 11.15 9.40 -1.85
CA ILE A 7 10.54 8.12 -1.49
C ILE A 7 10.16 7.45 -2.82
N PRO A 8 10.69 6.26 -3.11
CA PRO A 8 10.31 5.52 -4.30
C PRO A 8 8.77 5.48 -4.44
N LYS A 9 8.24 5.86 -5.62
CA LYS A 9 6.79 6.02 -5.87
C LYS A 9 5.88 4.86 -5.42
N PHE A 10 6.43 3.65 -5.22
CA PHE A 10 5.69 2.49 -4.72
C PHE A 10 5.51 2.47 -3.19
N LEU A 11 6.25 3.29 -2.44
CA LEU A 11 6.10 3.48 -1.00
C LEU A 11 5.12 4.60 -0.65
N ASP A 12 4.63 5.32 -1.65
CA ASP A 12 3.64 6.39 -1.46
C ASP A 12 2.31 5.81 -0.93
N LYS A 13 1.71 6.49 0.04
CA LYS A 13 0.52 6.02 0.76
C LYS A 13 -0.68 5.85 -0.17
N GLU A 14 -0.78 6.73 -1.17
CA GLU A 14 -1.82 6.66 -2.21
C GLU A 14 -1.59 5.51 -3.20
N ALA A 15 -0.33 5.16 -3.48
CA ALA A 15 0.05 4.03 -4.35
C ALA A 15 -0.21 2.67 -3.71
N ARG A 16 -0.30 2.62 -2.37
CA ARG A 16 -0.58 1.43 -1.54
C ARG A 16 -2.07 1.17 -1.32
N SER A 17 -2.96 2.05 -1.77
CA SER A 17 -4.40 1.83 -1.64
C SER A 17 -4.88 0.69 -2.55
N GLY A 18 -5.68 -0.23 -2.01
CA GLY A 18 -6.30 -1.31 -2.77
C GLY A 18 -7.18 -0.81 -3.93
N GLU A 19 -7.75 0.40 -3.80
CA GLU A 19 -8.47 1.09 -4.88
C GLU A 19 -7.54 1.40 -6.06
N THR A 20 -6.38 1.99 -5.77
CA THR A 20 -5.37 2.37 -6.77
C THR A 20 -4.85 1.13 -7.50
N MET A 21 -4.59 0.05 -6.77
CA MET A 21 -4.15 -1.21 -7.37
C MET A 21 -5.22 -1.84 -8.26
N ARG A 22 -6.48 -1.86 -7.82
CA ARG A 22 -7.59 -2.36 -8.63
C ARG A 22 -7.77 -1.55 -9.91
N LYS A 23 -7.68 -0.21 -9.83
CA LYS A 23 -7.71 0.66 -11.02
C LYS A 23 -6.59 0.32 -11.99
N ARG A 24 -5.36 0.11 -11.50
CA ARG A 24 -4.21 -0.26 -12.35
C ARG A 24 -4.40 -1.62 -13.02
N ILE A 25 -4.88 -2.62 -12.27
CA ILE A 25 -5.21 -3.94 -12.83
C ILE A 25 -6.24 -3.79 -13.95
N ASN A 26 -7.36 -3.11 -13.68
CA ASN A 26 -8.41 -2.92 -14.67
C ASN A 26 -7.89 -2.22 -15.94
N VAL A 27 -7.15 -1.12 -15.80
CA VAL A 27 -6.56 -0.41 -16.94
C VAL A 27 -5.64 -1.31 -17.76
N GLN A 28 -4.82 -2.13 -17.11
CA GLN A 28 -3.89 -3.03 -17.81
C GLN A 28 -4.61 -4.21 -18.48
N THR A 29 -5.62 -4.78 -17.82
CA THR A 29 -6.47 -5.83 -18.38
C THR A 29 -7.28 -5.31 -19.57
N ASP A 30 -7.87 -4.13 -19.46
CA ASP A 30 -8.61 -3.49 -20.55
C ASP A 30 -7.67 -3.20 -21.74
N ALA A 31 -6.44 -2.75 -21.47
CA ALA A 31 -5.44 -2.54 -22.51
C ALA A 31 -5.06 -3.85 -23.23
N LEU A 32 -4.91 -4.96 -22.50
CA LEU A 32 -4.65 -6.28 -23.11
C LEU A 32 -5.80 -6.70 -24.04
N VAL A 33 -7.03 -6.70 -23.52
CA VAL A 33 -8.22 -7.14 -24.25
C VAL A 33 -8.46 -6.25 -25.47
N LYS A 34 -8.35 -4.92 -25.31
CA LYS A 34 -8.57 -3.98 -26.40
C LYS A 34 -7.53 -4.12 -27.51
N ASN A 35 -6.24 -4.26 -27.18
CA ASN A 35 -5.21 -4.45 -28.21
C ASN A 35 -5.38 -5.78 -28.94
N PHE A 36 -5.75 -6.86 -28.24
CA PHE A 36 -6.06 -8.14 -28.87
C PHE A 36 -7.28 -8.06 -29.79
N GLN A 37 -8.37 -7.46 -29.31
CA GLN A 37 -9.59 -7.25 -30.11
C GLN A 37 -9.28 -6.45 -31.37
N ASN A 38 -8.52 -5.36 -31.24
CA ASN A 38 -8.13 -4.54 -32.38
C ASN A 38 -7.34 -5.36 -33.42
N ILE A 39 -6.41 -6.22 -33.00
CA ILE A 39 -5.66 -7.11 -33.93
C ILE A 39 -6.63 -8.04 -34.67
N LEU A 40 -7.60 -8.64 -33.97
CA LEU A 40 -8.61 -9.50 -34.60
C LEU A 40 -9.50 -8.71 -35.57
N ASP A 41 -9.92 -7.51 -35.19
CA ASP A 41 -10.77 -6.65 -36.02
C ASP A 41 -10.04 -6.26 -37.31
N ASP A 42 -8.75 -5.92 -37.22
CA ASP A 42 -7.92 -5.69 -38.40
C ASP A 42 -7.94 -6.92 -39.31
N VAL A 43 -7.72 -8.12 -38.79
CA VAL A 43 -7.73 -9.36 -39.58
C VAL A 43 -9.10 -9.64 -40.22
N ALA A 44 -10.19 -9.44 -39.47
CA ALA A 44 -11.53 -9.83 -39.87
C ALA A 44 -12.22 -8.86 -40.84
N THR A 45 -12.04 -7.55 -40.66
CA THR A 45 -12.90 -6.53 -41.30
C THR A 45 -12.46 -6.07 -42.69
N LYS A 46 -11.23 -6.36 -43.12
CA LYS A 46 -10.71 -5.81 -44.38
C LYS A 46 -11.03 -6.63 -45.62
N SER A 47 -11.40 -5.89 -46.66
CA SER A 47 -11.78 -6.38 -47.99
C SER A 47 -10.61 -7.03 -48.73
N ARG A 48 -10.90 -7.82 -49.78
CA ARG A 48 -9.88 -8.56 -50.54
C ARG A 48 -8.83 -7.64 -51.17
N ASP A 49 -9.23 -6.46 -51.66
CA ASP A 49 -8.34 -5.50 -52.30
C ASP A 49 -7.35 -4.86 -51.30
N GLU A 50 -7.82 -4.54 -50.09
CA GLU A 50 -6.98 -4.02 -49.01
C GLU A 50 -5.99 -5.05 -48.44
N ARG A 51 -6.18 -6.34 -48.74
CA ARG A 51 -5.24 -7.42 -48.36
C ARG A 51 -4.12 -7.60 -49.38
N THR A 52 -4.26 -7.03 -50.57
CA THR A 52 -3.31 -7.18 -51.68
C THR A 52 -2.55 -5.90 -52.02
N ASP A 53 -3.04 -4.74 -51.62
CA ASP A 53 -2.28 -3.50 -51.73
C ASP A 53 -1.03 -3.53 -50.82
N LEU A 54 0.14 -3.25 -51.40
CA LEU A 54 1.42 -3.36 -50.70
C LEU A 54 1.53 -2.31 -49.58
N VAL A 55 0.95 -1.13 -49.78
CA VAL A 55 0.99 -0.04 -48.81
C VAL A 55 0.09 -0.36 -47.62
N SER A 56 -1.15 -0.80 -47.86
CA SER A 56 -2.08 -1.22 -46.80
C SER A 56 -1.57 -2.42 -45.97
N VAL A 57 -0.91 -3.38 -46.61
CA VAL A 57 -0.32 -4.55 -45.93
C VAL A 57 0.86 -4.13 -45.03
N LYS A 58 1.73 -3.24 -45.52
CA LYS A 58 2.86 -2.74 -44.72
C LYS A 58 2.40 -1.91 -43.52
N ASP A 59 1.43 -1.02 -43.72
CA ASP A 59 0.84 -0.24 -42.63
C ASP A 59 0.21 -1.17 -41.57
N ARG A 60 -0.52 -2.21 -42.01
CA ARG A 60 -1.06 -3.22 -41.08
C ARG A 60 0.02 -3.95 -40.28
N SER A 61 1.11 -4.37 -40.92
CA SER A 61 2.19 -5.07 -40.21
C SER A 61 2.72 -4.19 -39.08
N LEU A 62 2.97 -2.92 -39.38
CA LEU A 62 3.44 -1.94 -38.41
C LEU A 62 2.41 -1.69 -37.29
N GLN A 63 1.13 -1.53 -37.63
CA GLN A 63 0.06 -1.38 -36.62
C GLN A 63 -0.05 -2.61 -35.73
N THR A 64 0.08 -3.81 -36.29
CA THR A 64 0.04 -5.07 -35.55
C THR A 64 1.23 -5.15 -34.59
N GLU A 65 2.43 -4.83 -35.05
CA GLU A 65 3.64 -4.79 -34.21
C GLU A 65 3.48 -3.81 -33.04
N LEU A 66 2.97 -2.60 -33.30
CA LEU A 66 2.71 -1.61 -32.25
C LEU A 66 1.68 -2.10 -31.22
N ARG A 67 0.60 -2.73 -31.68
CA ARG A 67 -0.44 -3.30 -30.80
C ARG A 67 0.11 -4.45 -29.96
N VAL A 68 0.95 -5.31 -30.52
CA VAL A 68 1.65 -6.37 -29.78
C VAL A 68 2.60 -5.77 -28.73
N GLN A 69 3.38 -4.75 -29.07
CA GLN A 69 4.24 -4.07 -28.09
C GLN A 69 3.44 -3.44 -26.95
N ASN A 70 2.31 -2.80 -27.25
CA ASN A 70 1.42 -2.26 -26.22
C ASN A 70 0.82 -3.36 -25.34
N MET A 71 0.51 -4.53 -25.92
CA MET A 71 0.04 -5.70 -25.19
C MET A 71 1.13 -6.23 -24.23
N ILE A 72 2.37 -6.34 -24.70
CA ILE A 72 3.52 -6.73 -23.86
C ILE A 72 3.69 -5.75 -22.71
N ARG A 73 3.67 -4.43 -22.97
CA ARG A 73 3.76 -3.41 -21.92
C ARG A 73 2.65 -3.51 -20.89
N ALA A 74 1.43 -3.82 -21.32
CA ALA A 74 0.31 -4.02 -20.40
C ALA A 74 0.53 -5.27 -19.51
N ALA A 75 1.06 -6.36 -20.07
CA ALA A 75 1.42 -7.57 -19.32
C ALA A 75 2.58 -7.34 -18.34
N GLU A 76 3.62 -6.60 -18.75
CA GLU A 76 4.70 -6.15 -17.86
C GLU A 76 4.14 -5.30 -16.71
N GLY A 77 3.21 -4.39 -17.03
CA GLY A 77 2.49 -3.59 -16.06
C GLY A 77 1.74 -4.44 -15.04
N LEU A 78 1.04 -5.50 -15.47
CA LEU A 78 0.35 -6.43 -14.56
C LEU A 78 1.35 -7.16 -13.67
N THR A 79 2.45 -7.63 -14.24
CA THR A 79 3.51 -8.32 -13.50
C THR A 79 4.14 -7.41 -12.46
N MET A 80 4.36 -6.13 -12.79
CA MET A 80 4.80 -5.11 -11.83
C MET A 80 3.77 -4.89 -10.73
N THR A 81 2.47 -4.83 -11.06
CA THR A 81 1.41 -4.70 -10.05
C THR A 81 1.35 -5.93 -9.13
N ILE A 82 1.51 -7.14 -9.68
CA ILE A 82 1.61 -8.39 -8.90
C ILE A 82 2.80 -8.35 -7.97
N ARG A 83 3.98 -7.97 -8.48
CA ARG A 83 5.17 -7.81 -7.66
C ARG A 83 4.93 -6.82 -6.53
N GLN A 84 4.31 -5.68 -6.81
CA GLN A 84 3.98 -4.70 -5.77
C GLN A 84 2.99 -5.24 -4.74
N MET A 85 1.99 -6.03 -5.14
CA MET A 85 1.09 -6.71 -4.20
C MET A 85 1.84 -7.72 -3.33
N GLN A 86 2.75 -8.50 -3.92
CA GLN A 86 3.61 -9.44 -3.19
C GLN A 86 4.57 -8.71 -2.26
N GLU A 87 5.18 -7.61 -2.70
CA GLU A 87 6.05 -6.76 -1.89
C GLU A 87 5.26 -6.12 -0.74
N MET A 88 4.04 -5.65 -0.96
CA MET A 88 3.17 -5.18 0.12
C MET A 88 2.72 -6.30 1.06
N TRP A 89 2.63 -7.54 0.59
CA TRP A 89 2.30 -8.68 1.43
C TRP A 89 3.51 -9.13 2.27
N LEU A 90 4.67 -9.26 1.64
CA LEU A 90 5.94 -9.69 2.26
C LEU A 90 6.55 -8.61 3.16
N PHE A 91 6.46 -7.36 2.73
CA PHE A 91 6.91 -6.18 3.49
C PHE A 91 5.71 -5.45 4.09
N GLY A 92 4.60 -6.15 4.25
CA GLY A 92 3.37 -5.69 4.88
C GLY A 92 3.67 -5.21 6.28
N LYS A 93 3.95 -3.90 6.36
CA LYS A 93 4.58 -3.18 7.48
C LYS A 93 6.11 -3.36 7.56
N LEU A 94 6.86 -2.55 6.82
CA LEU A 94 7.90 -1.74 7.50
C LEU A 94 7.18 -0.52 8.11
N ASP A 95 6.27 -0.81 9.03
CA ASP A 95 5.82 0.13 10.04
C ASP A 95 6.88 0.00 11.14
N THR A 96 7.74 0.99 11.25
CA THR A 96 8.81 1.01 12.24
C THR A 96 8.28 1.16 13.68
N VAL A 97 6.96 1.24 13.94
CA VAL A 97 6.40 1.33 15.30
C VAL A 97 4.96 0.77 15.39
N ARG A 98 4.82 -0.51 15.75
CA ARG A 98 3.68 -1.18 16.44
C ARG A 98 2.24 -1.13 15.86
N PRO A 99 1.40 -2.15 16.15
CA PRO A 99 -0.02 -2.15 15.79
C PRO A 99 -0.78 -1.05 16.52
N GLN A 100 -1.65 -0.31 15.82
CA GLN A 100 -2.53 0.72 16.40
C GLN A 100 -3.43 0.22 17.55
N GLU A 101 -3.69 -1.09 17.62
CA GLU A 101 -4.45 -1.70 18.72
C GLU A 101 -3.72 -1.56 20.07
N GLU A 102 -2.37 -1.67 20.11
CA GLU A 102 -1.62 -1.40 21.34
C GLU A 102 -1.53 0.10 21.67
N LYS A 103 -1.74 1.00 20.70
CA LYS A 103 -1.62 2.45 20.94
C LYS A 103 -2.88 3.01 21.59
N GLU A 104 -4.05 2.58 21.14
CA GLU A 104 -5.31 2.94 21.81
C GLU A 104 -5.36 2.31 23.21
N GLU A 105 -4.98 1.03 23.36
CA GLU A 105 -4.89 0.41 24.68
C GLU A 105 -3.82 1.05 25.58
N LEU A 106 -2.66 1.44 25.05
CA LEU A 106 -1.62 2.10 25.84
C LEU A 106 -1.99 3.54 26.20
N ASP A 107 -2.63 4.30 25.32
CA ASP A 107 -3.11 5.65 25.62
C ASP A 107 -4.23 5.60 26.67
N ASP A 108 -5.15 4.63 26.57
CA ASP A 108 -6.18 4.38 27.58
C ASP A 108 -5.58 3.97 28.92
N ILE A 109 -4.59 3.06 28.92
CA ILE A 109 -3.86 2.65 30.13
C ILE A 109 -3.08 3.82 30.73
N LEU A 110 -2.42 4.64 29.92
CA LEU A 110 -1.67 5.82 30.39
C LEU A 110 -2.61 6.88 30.98
N GLU A 111 -3.79 7.07 30.40
CA GLU A 111 -4.81 7.97 30.96
C GLU A 111 -5.36 7.43 32.29
N LEU A 112 -5.58 6.11 32.38
CA LEU A 112 -6.01 5.46 33.62
C LEU A 112 -4.95 5.55 34.73
N VAL A 113 -3.68 5.31 34.39
CA VAL A 113 -2.54 5.42 35.32
C VAL A 113 -2.36 6.86 35.79
N ARG A 114 -2.50 7.87 34.90
CA ARG A 114 -2.48 9.28 35.30
C ARG A 114 -3.59 9.63 36.29
N LYS A 115 -4.83 9.20 36.01
CA LYS A 115 -5.97 9.42 36.92
C LYS A 115 -5.74 8.74 38.28
N LEU A 116 -5.18 7.53 38.30
CA LEU A 116 -4.85 6.80 39.53
C LEU A 116 -3.74 7.49 40.34
N ILE A 117 -2.69 7.99 39.67
CA ILE A 117 -1.62 8.75 40.33
C ILE A 117 -2.17 10.04 40.91
N GLU A 118 -2.97 10.82 40.17
CA GLU A 118 -3.59 12.05 40.66
C GLU A 118 -4.53 11.83 41.83
N HIS A 119 -5.30 10.73 41.82
CA HIS A 119 -6.18 10.39 42.93
C HIS A 119 -5.38 9.89 44.14
N GLY A 120 -4.30 9.16 43.92
CA GLY A 120 -3.38 8.69 44.95
C GLY A 120 -2.59 9.83 45.61
N THR A 121 -2.15 10.83 44.85
CA THR A 121 -1.46 12.02 45.39
C THR A 121 -2.42 12.93 46.15
N LYS A 122 -3.66 13.13 45.67
CA LYS A 122 -4.70 13.85 46.41
C LYS A 122 -5.04 13.15 47.74
N LEU A 123 -5.16 11.81 47.73
CA LEU A 123 -5.39 11.04 48.95
C LEU A 123 -4.17 11.04 49.90
N ALA A 124 -2.96 11.16 49.38
CA ALA A 124 -1.74 11.28 50.18
C ALA A 124 -1.61 12.68 50.81
N ASP A 125 -1.97 13.74 50.09
CA ASP A 125 -2.06 15.11 50.59
C ASP A 125 -3.17 15.27 51.64
N GLU A 126 -4.34 14.66 51.42
CA GLU A 126 -5.47 14.70 52.37
C GLU A 126 -5.21 13.89 53.65
N LYS A 127 -4.36 12.86 53.61
CA LYS A 127 -4.04 12.00 54.76
C LYS A 127 -2.69 12.28 55.41
N GLY A 128 -1.93 13.28 54.93
CA GLY A 128 -0.61 13.63 55.47
C GLY A 128 0.35 12.43 55.46
N ALA A 129 0.26 11.55 54.46
CA ALA A 129 1.08 10.35 54.39
C ALA A 129 2.43 10.66 53.73
N SER A 130 3.45 10.88 54.56
CA SER A 130 4.84 11.03 54.10
C SER A 130 5.25 9.85 53.20
N ALA A 131 5.92 10.19 52.08
CA ALA A 131 6.37 9.26 51.03
C ALA A 131 7.23 8.08 51.55
N GLU A 132 7.80 8.20 52.75
CA GLU A 132 8.60 7.14 53.40
C GLU A 132 7.75 5.92 53.81
N GLY A 133 6.47 6.11 54.18
CA GLY A 133 5.60 5.02 54.64
C GLY A 133 5.14 4.07 53.54
N PHE A 134 5.04 4.56 52.30
CA PHE A 134 4.64 3.75 51.15
C PHE A 134 5.79 2.87 50.63
N ALA A 135 7.02 3.40 50.63
CA ALA A 135 8.23 2.66 50.25
C ALA A 135 8.53 1.48 51.20
N ALA A 136 8.25 1.65 52.50
CA ALA A 136 8.41 0.59 53.50
C ALA A 136 7.42 -0.59 53.32
N ARG A 137 6.23 -0.35 52.73
CA ARG A 137 5.23 -1.41 52.47
C ARG A 137 5.50 -2.23 51.21
N LEU A 138 6.32 -1.72 50.29
CA LEU A 138 6.67 -2.41 49.04
C LEU A 138 7.91 -3.29 49.16
N LYS A 139 8.76 -3.08 50.18
CA LYS A 139 9.75 -4.07 50.58
C LYS A 139 9.06 -5.11 51.46
N GLY A 140 8.62 -6.20 50.86
CA GLY A 140 8.18 -7.40 51.60
C GLY A 140 9.27 -7.89 52.57
N PRO A 141 8.92 -8.70 53.58
CA PRO A 141 9.88 -9.16 54.58
C PRO A 141 11.05 -9.86 53.91
N GLU A 142 12.26 -9.40 54.24
CA GLU A 142 13.52 -10.07 53.88
C GLU A 142 13.48 -11.48 54.48
N TYR A 143 13.42 -12.49 53.62
CA TYR A 143 13.75 -13.87 53.96
C TYR A 143 15.21 -14.13 53.62
#